data_AF-A0A1I5CC45-F1
#
_entry.id   AF-A0A1I5CC45-F1
#
_cell.length_a   1.000
_cell.length_b   1.000
_cell.length_c   1.000
_cell.angle_alpha   90.00
_cell.angle_beta   90.00
_cell.angle_gamma   90.00
#
_symmetry.space_group_name_H-M   'P 1'
#
loop_
_entity.id
_entity.type
_entity.pdbx_description
1 polymer ?
#
loop_
_entity_poly.entity_id
_entity_poly.type
_entity_poly.pdbx_seq_one_letter_code
_entity_poly.pdbx_strand_id
1 'polypeptide(L)'
;MPTTVPPAAGRLLIRVSIGVPATVLGLAGAVTEGWPVLAWGAVLAVVGASGLAWLHRSCGDVVPDLAHPATGACALATVPAVLSGAMVLEAAGGLLVMVLMVAGSVAFGLWLPGDRVATPASRSGAPATPVPDDAALREVLRAATTARLLDEWRALQDRVDQGIPAGLAQVRLRAALIDELATRDPAGTARWLVDDPTGPPEHHIRREPGGGD
;
A
#
# COMPACT_ATOMS: atom_id res chain seq x y z
N MET A 1 10.66 -27.95 23.51
CA MET A 1 10.37 -28.35 22.11
C MET A 1 9.38 -27.35 21.53
N PRO A 2 9.80 -26.45 20.61
CA PRO A 2 8.87 -25.53 19.95
C PRO A 2 8.04 -26.30 18.93
N THR A 3 6.73 -26.39 19.17
CA THR A 3 5.76 -26.96 18.22
C THR A 3 5.61 -26.00 17.04
N THR A 4 6.22 -26.33 15.91
CA THR A 4 6.01 -25.61 14.65
C THR A 4 4.61 -25.88 14.14
N VAL A 5 3.67 -24.98 14.43
CA VAL A 5 2.33 -25.03 13.85
C VAL A 5 2.47 -24.85 12.33
N PRO A 6 1.93 -25.75 11.49
CA PRO A 6 2.03 -25.61 10.05
C PRO A 6 1.36 -24.29 9.60
N PRO A 7 1.93 -23.56 8.63
CA PRO A 7 1.48 -22.21 8.26
C PRO A 7 0.01 -22.14 7.80
N ALA A 8 -0.54 -23.27 7.33
CA ALA A 8 -1.95 -23.40 6.97
C ALA A 8 -2.87 -23.42 8.21
N ALA A 9 -2.46 -24.07 9.30
CA ALA A 9 -3.24 -24.14 10.54
C ALA A 9 -3.29 -22.78 11.25
N GLY A 10 -2.20 -22.00 11.21
CA GLY A 10 -2.18 -20.64 11.75
C GLY A 10 -3.18 -19.69 11.06
N ARG A 11 -3.27 -19.77 9.72
CA ARG A 11 -4.22 -18.96 8.94
C ARG A 11 -5.68 -19.35 9.18
N LEU A 12 -5.95 -20.64 9.37
CA LEU A 12 -7.30 -21.13 9.69
C LEU A 12 -7.73 -20.64 11.08
N LEU A 13 -6.84 -20.74 12.08
CA LEU A 13 -7.12 -20.30 13.45
C LEU A 13 -7.43 -18.80 13.51
N ILE A 14 -6.68 -17.97 12.78
CA ILE A 14 -6.93 -16.52 12.71
C ILE A 14 -8.28 -16.21 12.05
N ARG A 15 -8.64 -16.92 10.98
CA ARG A 15 -9.94 -16.72 10.31
C ARG A 15 -11.10 -17.10 11.21
N VAL A 16 -10.98 -18.19 11.96
CA VAL A 16 -12.00 -18.64 12.90
C VAL A 16 -12.08 -17.69 14.10
N SER A 17 -10.94 -17.26 14.65
CA SER A 17 -10.89 -16.37 15.81
C SER A 17 -11.41 -14.96 15.53
N ILE A 18 -11.38 -14.50 14.27
CA ILE A 18 -11.96 -13.21 13.85
C ILE A 18 -13.43 -13.40 13.43
N GLY A 19 -13.71 -14.42 12.62
CA GLY A 19 -15.02 -14.59 11.98
C GLY A 19 -16.14 -14.92 12.97
N VAL A 20 -15.88 -15.80 13.94
CA VAL A 20 -16.88 -16.21 14.94
C VAL A 20 -17.34 -15.04 15.82
N PRO A 21 -16.44 -14.29 16.51
CA PRO A 21 -16.88 -13.19 17.37
C PRO A 21 -17.52 -12.04 16.58
N ALA A 22 -17.01 -11.71 15.38
CA ALA A 22 -17.60 -10.67 14.54
C ALA A 22 -19.04 -11.00 14.13
N THR A 23 -19.30 -12.28 13.79
CA THR A 23 -20.63 -12.73 13.40
C THR A 23 -21.60 -12.71 14.59
N VAL A 24 -21.14 -13.17 15.77
CA VAL A 24 -21.97 -13.17 16.99
C VAL A 24 -22.34 -11.74 17.41
N LEU A 25 -21.38 -10.82 17.44
CA LEU A 25 -21.64 -9.42 17.77
C LEU A 25 -22.52 -8.75 16.72
N GLY A 26 -22.25 -8.98 15.43
CA GLY A 26 -23.04 -8.42 14.33
C GLY A 26 -24.51 -8.86 14.35
N LEU A 27 -24.77 -10.14 14.62
CA LEU A 27 -26.15 -10.64 14.77
C LEU A 27 -26.84 -10.06 16.01
N ALA A 28 -26.13 -9.95 17.14
CA ALA A 28 -26.69 -9.37 18.36
C ALA A 28 -27.07 -7.89 18.18
N GLY A 29 -26.22 -7.08 17.52
CA GLY A 29 -26.52 -5.68 17.23
C GLY A 29 -27.62 -5.50 16.18
N ALA A 30 -27.62 -6.32 15.12
CA ALA A 30 -28.63 -6.25 14.06
C ALA A 30 -30.04 -6.57 14.57
N VAL A 31 -30.17 -7.51 15.50
CA VAL A 31 -31.46 -7.91 16.09
C VAL A 31 -32.00 -6.84 17.04
N THR A 32 -31.13 -6.09 17.72
CA THR A 32 -31.52 -5.17 18.80
C THR A 32 -31.82 -3.77 18.30
N GLU A 33 -31.01 -3.22 17.38
CA GLU A 33 -31.16 -1.84 16.93
C GLU A 33 -31.76 -1.70 15.52
N GLY A 34 -31.79 -2.74 14.69
CA GLY A 34 -32.54 -2.74 13.42
C GLY A 34 -32.01 -1.78 12.34
N TRP A 35 -32.90 -0.97 11.74
CA TRP A 35 -32.62 -0.16 10.54
C TRP A 35 -31.51 0.90 10.67
N PRO A 36 -31.35 1.65 11.78
CA PRO A 36 -30.28 2.65 11.95
C PRO A 36 -28.88 2.05 11.84
N VAL A 37 -28.67 0.84 12.39
CA VAL A 37 -27.38 0.13 12.32
C VAL A 37 -27.07 -0.27 10.87
N LEU A 38 -28.08 -0.72 10.12
CA LEU A 38 -27.93 -1.05 8.70
C LEU A 38 -27.65 0.20 7.85
N ALA A 39 -28.30 1.33 8.14
CA ALA A 39 -28.09 2.59 7.43
C ALA A 39 -26.67 3.13 7.66
N TRP A 40 -26.18 3.14 8.90
CA TRP A 40 -24.80 3.51 9.20
C TRP A 40 -23.80 2.51 8.63
N GLY A 41 -24.13 1.21 8.64
CA GLY A 41 -23.33 0.18 7.98
C GLY A 41 -23.17 0.46 6.49
N ALA A 42 -24.24 0.85 5.79
CA ALA A 42 -24.17 1.22 4.38
C ALA A 42 -23.27 2.45 4.12
N VAL A 43 -23.36 3.49 4.95
CA VAL A 43 -22.49 4.67 4.85
C VAL A 43 -21.02 4.27 5.03
N LEU A 44 -20.70 3.47 6.05
CA LEU A 44 -19.34 3.00 6.30
C LEU A 44 -18.84 2.03 5.24
N ALA A 45 -19.72 1.25 4.61
CA ALA A 45 -19.39 0.40 3.47
C ALA A 45 -18.87 1.24 2.29
N VAL A 46 -19.54 2.36 1.99
CA VAL A 46 -19.13 3.29 0.94
C VAL A 46 -17.79 3.92 1.29
N VAL A 47 -17.58 4.34 2.54
CA VAL A 47 -16.30 4.89 3.00
C VAL A 47 -15.19 3.86 2.85
N GLY A 48 -15.41 2.61 3.24
CA GLY A 48 -14.43 1.55 3.13
C GLY A 48 -14.10 1.15 1.70
N ALA A 49 -15.11 1.03 0.86
CA ALA A 49 -14.94 0.79 -0.57
C ALA A 49 -14.14 1.93 -1.23
N SER A 50 -14.52 3.17 -0.92
CA SER A 50 -13.88 4.37 -1.49
C SER A 50 -12.45 4.52 -1.02
N GLY A 51 -12.17 4.27 0.27
CA GLY A 51 -10.83 4.29 0.85
C GLY A 51 -9.90 3.28 0.21
N LEU A 52 -10.33 2.01 0.08
CA LEU A 52 -9.52 1.00 -0.61
C LEU A 52 -9.43 1.24 -2.12
N ALA A 53 -10.47 1.75 -2.77
CA ALA A 53 -10.39 2.12 -4.18
C ALA A 53 -9.40 3.27 -4.42
N TRP A 54 -9.39 4.27 -3.53
CA TRP A 54 -8.41 5.34 -3.54
C TRP A 54 -6.99 4.80 -3.29
N LEU A 55 -6.84 3.86 -2.35
CA LEU A 55 -5.57 3.22 -2.04
C LEU A 55 -5.06 2.36 -3.21
N HIS A 56 -5.94 1.63 -3.90
CA HIS A 56 -5.63 0.92 -5.14
C HIS A 56 -5.16 1.87 -6.24
N ARG A 57 -5.81 3.03 -6.40
CA ARG A 57 -5.38 4.02 -7.40
C ARG A 57 -4.06 4.71 -7.04
N SER A 58 -3.83 4.96 -5.75
CA SER A 58 -2.66 5.73 -5.29
C SER A 58 -1.43 4.85 -5.08
N CYS A 59 -1.64 3.59 -4.69
CA CYS A 59 -0.61 2.67 -4.21
C CYS A 59 -0.69 1.26 -4.84
N GLY A 60 -1.52 1.05 -5.86
CA GLY A 60 -1.68 -0.26 -6.51
C GLY A 60 -0.37 -0.85 -7.06
N ASP A 61 0.53 0.01 -7.52
CA ASP A 61 1.84 -0.39 -8.07
C ASP A 61 2.88 -0.78 -7.00
N VAL A 62 2.55 -0.57 -5.72
CA VAL A 62 3.47 -0.65 -4.57
C VAL A 62 3.18 -1.87 -3.73
N VAL A 63 1.90 -2.08 -3.50
CA VAL A 63 1.37 -3.13 -2.64
C VAL A 63 0.64 -4.10 -3.56
N PRO A 64 1.38 -4.94 -4.31
CA PRO A 64 0.77 -6.08 -4.95
C PRO A 64 0.14 -6.91 -3.82
N ASP A 65 -1.17 -7.15 -3.89
CA ASP A 65 -2.05 -7.75 -2.86
C ASP A 65 -2.84 -6.79 -1.96
N LEU A 66 -3.11 -5.55 -2.39
CA LEU A 66 -4.19 -4.77 -1.81
C LEU A 66 -5.52 -5.52 -1.92
N ALA A 67 -6.22 -5.67 -0.79
CA ALA A 67 -7.50 -6.36 -0.75
C ALA A 67 -8.53 -5.68 -1.68
N HIS A 68 -9.44 -6.45 -2.27
CA HIS A 68 -10.44 -5.91 -3.19
C HIS A 68 -11.30 -4.84 -2.47
N PRO A 69 -11.70 -3.71 -3.09
CA PRO A 69 -12.48 -2.67 -2.41
C PRO A 69 -13.74 -3.17 -1.70
N ALA A 70 -14.37 -4.22 -2.24
CA ALA A 70 -15.50 -4.92 -1.60
C ALA A 70 -15.17 -5.47 -0.19
N THR A 71 -13.93 -5.89 0.06
CA THR A 71 -13.50 -6.35 1.38
C THR A 71 -13.49 -5.22 2.41
N GLY A 72 -13.04 -4.02 2.03
CA GLY A 72 -13.15 -2.83 2.89
C GLY A 72 -14.59 -2.43 3.14
N ALA A 73 -15.42 -2.53 2.11
CA ALA A 73 -16.86 -2.31 2.24
C ALA A 73 -17.46 -3.25 3.29
N CYS A 74 -17.23 -4.56 3.16
CA CYS A 74 -17.73 -5.54 4.12
C CYS A 74 -17.15 -5.34 5.53
N ALA A 75 -15.86 -5.06 5.65
CA ALA A 75 -15.21 -4.85 6.94
C ALA A 75 -15.82 -3.66 7.69
N LEU A 76 -15.98 -2.51 7.02
CA LEU A 76 -16.51 -1.31 7.65
C LEU A 76 -18.04 -1.33 7.81
N ALA A 77 -18.77 -2.02 6.93
CA ALA A 77 -20.22 -2.17 7.04
C ALA A 77 -20.65 -2.88 8.34
N THR A 78 -19.81 -3.78 8.86
CA THR A 78 -20.13 -4.58 10.04
C THR A 78 -19.82 -3.85 11.35
N VAL A 79 -19.05 -2.77 11.33
CA VAL A 79 -18.60 -2.05 12.54
C VAL A 79 -19.75 -1.58 13.43
N PRO A 80 -20.81 -0.92 12.92
CA PRO A 80 -21.91 -0.45 13.77
C PRO A 80 -22.65 -1.60 14.45
N ALA A 81 -22.87 -2.70 13.72
CA ALA A 81 -23.53 -3.89 14.25
C ALA A 81 -22.69 -4.57 15.34
N VAL A 82 -21.39 -4.65 15.13
CA VAL A 82 -20.44 -5.20 16.13
C VAL A 82 -20.40 -4.32 17.39
N LEU A 83 -20.38 -2.99 17.23
CA LEU A 83 -20.35 -2.06 18.35
C LEU A 83 -21.64 -2.10 19.17
N SER A 84 -22.80 -2.08 18.50
CA SER A 84 -24.10 -2.23 19.15
C SER A 84 -24.22 -3.59 19.87
N GLY A 85 -23.81 -4.69 19.22
CA GLY A 85 -23.77 -6.01 19.86
C GLY A 85 -22.85 -6.06 21.08
N ALA A 86 -21.71 -5.35 21.05
CA ALA A 86 -20.80 -5.29 22.18
C ALA A 86 -21.43 -4.58 23.40
N MET A 87 -22.23 -3.53 23.15
CA MET A 87 -22.96 -2.83 24.21
C MET A 87 -24.05 -3.73 24.83
N VAL A 88 -24.75 -4.52 24.01
CA VAL A 88 -25.79 -5.46 24.48
C VAL A 88 -25.21 -6.60 25.31
N LEU A 89 -24.03 -7.12 24.95
CA LEU A 89 -23.37 -8.21 25.67
C LEU A 89 -22.51 -7.74 26.87
N GLU A 90 -22.48 -6.43 27.14
CA GLU A 90 -21.74 -5.80 28.25
C GLU A 90 -20.30 -6.35 28.40
N ALA A 91 -19.99 -6.99 29.54
CA ALA A 91 -18.66 -7.53 29.83
C ALA A 91 -18.19 -8.60 28.82
N ALA A 92 -19.12 -9.43 28.33
CA ALA A 92 -18.81 -10.44 27.30
C ALA A 92 -18.57 -9.77 25.93
N GLY A 93 -19.29 -8.70 25.63
CA GLY A 93 -19.09 -7.88 24.43
C GLY A 93 -17.71 -7.23 24.40
N GLY A 94 -17.28 -6.65 25.52
CA GLY A 94 -15.95 -6.06 25.66
C GLY A 94 -14.82 -7.09 25.46
N LEU A 95 -14.97 -8.31 25.98
CA LEU A 95 -14.00 -9.39 25.78
C LEU A 95 -13.90 -9.80 24.29
N LEU A 96 -15.04 -9.93 23.61
CA LEU A 96 -15.07 -10.26 22.18
C LEU A 96 -14.42 -9.17 21.33
N VAL A 97 -14.63 -7.89 21.66
CA VAL A 97 -13.95 -6.76 20.99
C VAL A 97 -12.44 -6.81 21.21
N MET A 98 -11.98 -7.09 22.43
CA MET A 98 -10.56 -7.27 22.72
C MET A 98 -9.95 -8.41 21.92
N VAL A 99 -10.63 -9.56 21.82
CA VAL A 99 -10.18 -10.70 21.00
C VAL A 99 -10.10 -10.32 19.52
N LEU A 100 -11.11 -9.62 19.00
CA LEU A 100 -11.14 -9.10 17.63
C LEU A 100 -9.98 -8.14 17.35
N MET A 101 -9.70 -7.23 18.28
CA MET A 101 -8.63 -6.26 18.16
C MET A 101 -7.27 -6.94 18.16
N VAL A 102 -7.02 -7.87 19.10
CA VAL A 102 -5.77 -8.65 19.15
C VAL A 102 -5.59 -9.49 17.88
N ALA A 103 -6.63 -10.22 17.47
CA ALA A 103 -6.56 -11.06 16.26
C ALA A 103 -6.39 -10.21 15.00
N GLY A 104 -7.05 -9.06 14.91
CA GLY A 104 -6.90 -8.08 13.84
C GLY A 104 -5.48 -7.51 13.77
N SER A 105 -4.88 -7.14 14.90
CA SER A 105 -3.50 -6.67 14.97
C SER A 105 -2.50 -7.75 14.55
N VAL A 106 -2.69 -9.00 14.97
CA VAL A 106 -1.86 -10.13 14.54
C VAL A 106 -2.01 -10.39 13.04
N ALA A 107 -3.24 -10.39 12.53
CA ALA A 107 -3.51 -10.56 11.09
C ALA A 107 -2.88 -9.44 10.27
N PHE A 108 -2.97 -8.20 10.75
CA PHE A 108 -2.33 -7.03 10.13
C PHE A 108 -0.81 -7.13 10.16
N GLY A 109 -0.22 -7.54 11.28
CA GLY A 109 1.23 -7.77 11.41
C GLY A 109 1.75 -8.90 10.52
N LEU A 110 0.95 -9.95 10.30
CA LEU A 110 1.26 -11.04 9.37
C LEU A 110 1.04 -10.65 7.90
N TRP A 111 0.21 -9.64 7.64
CA TRP A 111 -0.04 -9.08 6.32
C TRP A 111 1.03 -8.06 5.91
N LEU A 112 1.57 -7.28 6.87
CA LEU A 112 2.73 -6.42 6.64
C LEU A 112 3.89 -7.30 6.14
N PRO A 113 4.46 -7.02 4.97
CA PRO A 113 5.53 -7.82 4.41
C PRO A 113 6.78 -7.64 5.28
N GLY A 114 6.98 -8.52 6.25
CA GLY A 114 8.31 -8.81 6.76
C GLY A 114 9.11 -9.45 5.63
N ASP A 115 10.14 -8.75 5.16
CA ASP A 115 11.21 -9.18 4.26
C ASP A 115 11.08 -10.63 3.78
N ARG A 116 10.25 -10.83 2.75
CA ARG A 116 10.16 -12.15 2.12
C ARG A 116 11.34 -12.30 1.18
N VAL A 117 12.39 -12.94 1.71
CA VAL A 117 13.36 -13.71 0.92
C VAL A 117 12.58 -14.48 -0.15
N ALA A 118 12.88 -14.17 -1.41
CA ALA A 118 12.25 -14.78 -2.57
C ALA A 118 12.31 -16.31 -2.45
N THR A 119 11.16 -16.93 -2.27
CA THR A 119 11.01 -18.37 -2.45
C THR A 119 10.46 -18.59 -3.86
N PRO A 120 11.13 -19.39 -4.70
CA PRO A 120 10.69 -19.58 -6.06
C PRO A 120 9.44 -20.47 -6.11
N ALA A 121 8.53 -20.04 -6.97
CA ALA A 121 7.41 -20.79 -7.55
C ALA A 121 6.21 -21.13 -6.65
N SER A 122 5.07 -20.54 -7.01
CA SER A 122 3.91 -21.40 -7.32
C SER A 122 3.01 -20.76 -8.37
N ARG A 123 2.89 -21.52 -9.46
CA ARG A 123 2.19 -21.34 -10.72
C ARG A 123 0.70 -21.03 -10.47
N SER A 124 0.24 -19.83 -10.79
CA SER A 124 -1.19 -19.54 -11.06
C SER A 124 -1.27 -18.57 -12.23
N GLY A 125 -1.84 -19.05 -13.33
CA GLY A 125 -1.89 -18.37 -14.63
C GLY A 125 -2.93 -17.27 -14.70
N ALA A 126 -2.64 -16.13 -14.07
CA ALA A 126 -3.12 -14.84 -14.54
C ALA A 126 -1.92 -14.13 -15.18
N PRO A 127 -2.07 -13.42 -16.32
CA PRO A 127 -1.04 -12.51 -16.78
C PRO A 127 -0.94 -11.39 -15.75
N ALA A 128 -0.08 -11.58 -14.76
CA ALA A 128 0.43 -10.49 -13.96
C ALA A 128 1.05 -9.55 -15.00
N THR A 129 0.42 -8.40 -15.24
CA THR A 129 1.11 -7.27 -15.83
C THR A 129 2.39 -7.11 -15.01
N PRO A 130 3.58 -7.35 -15.62
CA PRO A 130 4.81 -7.31 -14.87
C PRO A 130 4.89 -5.93 -14.24
N VAL A 131 4.98 -5.90 -12.90
CA VAL A 131 5.47 -4.73 -12.18
C VAL A 131 6.73 -4.30 -12.93
N PRO A 132 6.84 -3.04 -13.38
CA PRO A 132 8.03 -2.58 -14.09
C PRO A 132 9.23 -2.94 -13.22
N ASP A 133 10.03 -3.88 -13.71
CA ASP A 133 11.15 -4.39 -12.95
C ASP A 133 12.07 -3.19 -12.66
N ASP A 134 12.32 -2.90 -11.39
CA ASP A 134 13.21 -1.80 -10.99
C ASP A 134 14.59 -1.97 -11.66
N ALA A 135 14.98 -3.19 -12.02
CA ALA A 135 16.17 -3.46 -12.82
C ALA A 135 16.03 -2.95 -14.26
N ALA A 136 14.91 -3.21 -14.92
CA ALA A 136 14.63 -2.73 -16.28
C ALA A 136 14.52 -1.20 -16.32
N LEU A 137 13.90 -0.57 -15.32
CA LEU A 137 13.87 0.88 -15.20
C LEU A 137 15.30 1.43 -15.07
N ARG A 138 16.12 0.86 -14.19
CA ARG A 138 17.52 1.27 -14.02
C ARG A 138 18.34 1.07 -15.31
N GLU A 139 18.10 0.00 -16.06
CA GLU A 139 18.76 -0.24 -17.34
C GLU A 139 18.38 0.82 -18.38
N VAL A 140 17.10 1.18 -18.48
CA VAL A 140 16.63 2.26 -19.37
C VAL A 140 17.23 3.61 -18.97
N LEU A 141 17.28 3.93 -17.68
CA LEU A 141 17.85 5.18 -17.18
C LEU A 141 19.36 5.25 -17.43
N ARG A 142 20.10 4.15 -17.24
CA ARG A 142 21.53 4.06 -17.58
C ARG A 142 21.80 4.28 -19.05
N ALA A 143 20.94 3.78 -19.93
CA ALA A 143 21.07 3.96 -21.38
C ALA A 143 20.67 5.37 -21.85
N ALA A 144 19.92 6.14 -21.06
CA ALA A 144 19.47 7.48 -21.42
C ALA A 144 20.61 8.51 -21.35
N THR A 145 20.57 9.54 -22.18
CA THR A 145 21.52 10.67 -22.10
C THR A 145 21.20 11.56 -20.90
N THR A 146 22.20 12.28 -20.39
CA THR A 146 22.00 13.19 -19.24
C THR A 146 20.95 14.27 -19.56
N ALA A 147 20.89 14.75 -20.81
CA ALA A 147 19.84 15.68 -21.24
C ALA A 147 18.43 15.08 -21.09
N ARG A 148 18.24 13.82 -21.51
CA ARG A 148 16.95 13.13 -21.38
C ARG A 148 16.56 12.89 -19.93
N LEU A 149 17.52 12.57 -19.05
CA LEU A 149 17.26 12.43 -17.62
C LEU A 149 16.77 13.74 -16.99
N LEU A 150 17.37 14.87 -17.38
CA LEU A 150 16.97 16.20 -16.93
C LEU A 150 15.58 16.60 -17.45
N ASP A 151 15.26 16.26 -18.70
CA ASP A 151 13.92 16.48 -19.27
C ASP A 151 12.85 15.66 -18.55
N GLU A 152 13.14 14.40 -18.22
CA GLU A 152 12.22 13.55 -17.44
C GLU A 152 12.01 14.08 -16.02
N TRP A 153 13.07 14.62 -15.40
CA TRP A 153 12.97 15.30 -14.11
C TRP A 153 12.03 16.51 -14.17
N ARG A 154 12.16 17.38 -15.19
CA ARG A 154 11.26 18.53 -15.36
C ARG A 154 9.81 18.09 -15.54
N ALA A 155 9.57 17.09 -16.39
CA ALA A 155 8.22 16.56 -16.59
C ALA A 155 7.62 15.94 -15.31
N LEU A 156 8.45 15.44 -14.40
CA LEU A 156 8.01 14.99 -13.08
C LEU A 156 7.67 16.17 -12.17
N GLN A 157 8.49 17.23 -12.15
CA GLN A 157 8.20 18.41 -11.34
C GLN A 157 6.99 19.21 -11.81
N ASP A 158 6.81 19.37 -13.13
CA ASP A 158 5.63 20.05 -13.68
C ASP A 158 4.33 19.41 -13.20
N ARG A 159 4.30 18.08 -13.05
CA ARG A 159 3.14 17.35 -12.50
C ARG A 159 2.92 17.63 -11.02
N VAL A 160 3.99 17.73 -10.24
CA VAL A 160 3.94 18.06 -8.82
C VAL A 160 3.45 19.50 -8.63
N ASP A 161 3.96 20.44 -9.41
CA ASP A 161 3.56 21.85 -9.38
C ASP A 161 2.10 22.06 -9.79
N GLN A 162 1.58 21.19 -10.66
CA GLN A 162 0.15 21.14 -11.00
C GLN A 162 -0.73 20.54 -9.90
N GLY A 163 -0.16 20.11 -8.78
CA GLY A 163 -0.88 19.52 -7.65
C GLY A 163 -1.39 18.11 -7.95
N ILE A 164 -0.85 17.43 -8.96
CA ILE A 164 -1.22 16.04 -9.27
C ILE A 164 -0.61 15.15 -8.17
N PRO A 165 -1.41 14.33 -7.46
CA PRO A 165 -0.90 13.47 -6.41
C PRO A 165 0.19 12.54 -6.97
N ALA A 166 1.37 12.57 -6.37
CA ALA A 166 2.46 11.68 -6.76
C ALA A 166 2.13 10.25 -6.30
N GLY A 167 1.75 9.40 -7.25
CA GLY A 167 1.70 7.96 -7.04
C GLY A 167 3.10 7.41 -6.76
N LEU A 168 3.19 6.27 -6.08
CA LEU A 168 4.49 5.74 -5.69
C LEU A 168 5.40 5.35 -6.87
N ALA A 169 4.84 5.02 -8.03
CA ALA A 169 5.62 4.85 -9.26
C ALA A 169 6.43 6.11 -9.60
N GLN A 170 5.87 7.31 -9.38
CA GLN A 170 6.57 8.57 -9.57
C GLN A 170 7.64 8.79 -8.50
N VAL A 171 7.37 8.41 -7.24
CA VAL A 171 8.37 8.48 -6.16
C VAL A 171 9.55 7.54 -6.45
N ARG A 172 9.28 6.32 -6.94
CA ARG A 172 10.31 5.36 -7.37
C ARG A 172 11.11 5.90 -8.55
N LEU A 173 10.44 6.44 -9.57
CA LEU A 173 11.12 7.06 -10.72
C LEU A 173 11.99 8.23 -10.28
N ARG A 174 11.49 9.09 -9.38
CA ARG A 174 12.25 10.22 -8.82
C ARG A 174 13.51 9.75 -8.11
N ALA A 175 13.41 8.72 -7.26
CA ALA A 175 14.56 8.14 -6.58
C ALA A 175 15.57 7.54 -7.57
N ALA A 176 15.10 6.78 -8.56
CA ALA A 176 15.96 6.17 -9.58
C ALA A 176 16.67 7.20 -10.46
N LEU A 177 16.00 8.32 -10.79
CA LEU A 177 16.62 9.46 -11.49
C LEU A 177 17.73 10.09 -10.65
N ILE A 178 17.49 10.31 -9.35
CA ILE A 178 18.50 10.88 -8.45
C ILE A 178 19.71 9.94 -8.33
N ASP A 179 19.49 8.64 -8.17
CA ASP A 179 20.56 7.65 -8.08
C ASP A 179 21.42 7.61 -9.37
N GLU A 180 20.77 7.68 -10.54
CA GLU A 180 21.48 7.69 -11.82
C GLU A 180 22.26 9.00 -12.02
N LEU A 181 21.67 10.15 -11.67
CA LEU A 181 22.37 11.44 -11.69
C LEU A 181 23.57 11.45 -10.73
N ALA A 182 23.42 10.89 -9.52
CA ALA A 182 24.50 10.74 -8.55
C ALA A 182 25.61 9.81 -9.06
N THR A 183 25.27 8.80 -9.86
CA THR A 183 26.24 7.89 -10.47
C THR A 183 27.09 8.62 -11.53
N ARG A 184 26.49 9.55 -12.29
CA ARG A 184 27.19 10.31 -13.35
C ARG A 184 27.98 11.51 -12.85
N ASP A 185 27.40 12.28 -11.93
CA ASP A 185 28.03 13.45 -11.32
C ASP A 185 27.73 13.48 -9.82
N PRO A 186 28.47 12.71 -8.99
CA PRO A 186 28.20 12.62 -7.56
C PRO A 186 28.38 13.97 -6.85
N ALA A 187 29.37 14.76 -7.28
CA ALA A 187 29.63 16.07 -6.68
C ALA A 187 28.57 17.11 -7.09
N GLY A 188 28.14 17.11 -8.35
CA GLY A 188 27.06 17.97 -8.83
C GLY A 188 25.72 17.65 -8.16
N THR A 189 25.37 16.36 -8.11
CA THR A 189 24.14 15.90 -7.47
C THR A 189 24.13 16.19 -5.97
N ALA A 190 25.26 16.01 -5.27
CA ALA A 190 25.35 16.34 -3.85
C ALA A 190 25.15 17.84 -3.58
N ARG A 191 25.75 18.72 -4.41
CA ARG A 191 25.53 20.18 -4.27
C ARG A 191 24.08 20.55 -4.51
N TRP A 192 23.48 20.02 -5.57
CA TRP A 192 22.08 20.26 -5.89
C TRP A 192 21.13 19.86 -4.75
N LEU A 193 21.28 18.65 -4.20
CA LEU A 193 20.44 18.16 -3.11
C LEU A 193 20.58 18.97 -1.81
N VAL A 194 21.73 19.63 -1.61
CA VAL A 194 21.95 20.53 -0.47
C VAL A 194 21.35 21.91 -0.70
N ASP A 195 21.52 22.46 -1.90
CA ASP A 195 21.08 23.82 -2.22
C ASP A 195 19.56 23.91 -2.40
N ASP A 196 19.00 23.05 -3.27
CA ASP A 196 17.57 23.02 -3.59
C ASP A 196 17.16 21.65 -4.14
N PRO A 197 16.75 20.69 -3.28
CA PRO A 197 16.36 19.34 -3.70
C PRO A 197 15.03 19.30 -4.47
N THR A 198 14.31 20.42 -4.53
CA THR A 198 13.07 20.57 -5.30
C THR A 198 13.28 21.25 -6.65
N GLY A 199 14.33 22.07 -6.75
CA GLY A 199 14.65 22.87 -7.92
C GLY A 199 15.30 22.12 -9.09
N PRO A 200 15.51 22.84 -10.20
CA PRO A 200 16.10 22.30 -11.43
C PRO A 200 17.57 21.87 -11.25
N PRO A 201 17.94 20.60 -11.50
CA PRO A 201 19.31 20.08 -11.35
C PRO A 201 20.31 20.61 -12.40
N GLU A 202 19.84 21.26 -13.46
CA GLU A 202 20.65 21.68 -14.61
C GLU A 202 21.79 22.65 -14.25
N HIS A 203 21.63 23.42 -13.17
CA HIS A 203 22.62 24.39 -12.74
C HIS A 203 23.81 23.77 -12.01
N HIS A 204 23.66 22.52 -11.54
CA HIS A 204 24.63 21.86 -10.68
C HIS A 204 25.30 20.66 -11.34
N ILE A 205 24.63 20.03 -12.30
CA ILE A 205 25.07 18.81 -12.98
C ILE A 205 25.76 19.14 -14.30
N ARG A 206 26.98 18.60 -14.49
CA ARG A 206 27.70 18.76 -15.76
C ARG A 206 26.98 18.00 -16.88
N ARG A 207 26.73 18.67 -18.00
CA ARG A 207 26.30 18.00 -19.23
C ARG A 207 27.48 17.22 -19.81
N GLU A 208 27.20 16.02 -20.31
CA GLU A 208 28.19 15.28 -21.09
C GLU A 208 28.65 16.15 -22.26
N PRO A 209 29.96 16.22 -22.54
CA PRO A 209 30.44 16.85 -23.75
C PRO A 209 29.82 16.08 -24.92
N GLY A 210 28.94 16.74 -25.67
CA GLY A 210 28.19 16.10 -26.74
C GLY A 210 29.14 15.31 -27.63
N GLY A 211 28.91 14.00 -27.73
CA GLY A 211 29.44 13.21 -28.83
C GLY A 211 28.85 13.81 -30.10
N GLY A 212 29.64 14.65 -30.76
CA GLY A 212 29.30 15.18 -32.06
C GLY A 212 29.28 14.02 -33.05
N ASP A 213 28.09 13.65 -33.47
CA ASP A 213 27.85 13.04 -34.78
C ASP A 213 27.55 14.16 -35.80
#